data_AF-A0A966TJR8-F1
#
_entry.id   AF-A0A966TJR8-F1
#
_cell.length_a   1.000
_cell.length_b   1.000
_cell.length_c   1.000
_cell.angle_alpha   90.00
_cell.angle_beta   90.00
_cell.angle_gamma   90.00
#
_symmetry.space_group_name_H-M   'P 1'
#
loop_
_entity.id
_entity.type
_entity.pdbx_description
1 polymer ?
#
loop_
_entity_poly.entity_id
_entity_poly.type
_entity_poly.pdbx_seq_one_letter_code
_entity_poly.pdbx_strand_id
1 'polypeptide(L)'
;MGWRTRGQATIQKLPDEKVILAKSSFKPATEDKDEQNEWIIREFEDRFFGKSYAVPTFVGVREMVELEADLYDKMGYKKLSMDYDWKRDVDLETLTTRKVRNKELVYFETKPWVKVQEYSYVKDYWKVYAEKHDLVLKTPQDVKAYYYEYSEHIRNPKRRGINRSSKNTTLVDFKKWFAKAYKHHAYGLPNPDSPHYLSYRELDSFMAGLGVSGMLNALSNHRNKGFDKPNVIYRKEFLEKAVAELKKQFPSFDTSKVFRES
;
A
#
# COMPACT_ATOMS: atom_id res chain seq x y z
N MET A 1 -0.15 -20.46 17.11
CA MET A 1 -0.73 -19.47 16.17
C MET A 1 -0.60 -18.09 16.79
N GLY A 2 -0.28 -17.04 16.03
CA GLY A 2 -0.20 -15.67 16.55
C GLY A 2 -0.97 -14.67 15.70
N TRP A 3 -1.50 -13.63 16.33
CA TRP A 3 -2.17 -12.50 15.68
C TRP A 3 -1.92 -11.21 16.46
N ARG A 4 -1.89 -10.06 15.76
CA ARG A 4 -1.61 -8.74 16.35
C ARG A 4 -0.41 -8.75 17.33
N THR A 5 -0.30 -7.73 18.18
CA THR A 5 0.64 -7.76 19.31
C THR A 5 0.13 -8.69 20.42
N ARG A 6 0.92 -9.72 20.75
CA ARG A 6 0.75 -10.61 21.93
C ARG A 6 -0.45 -11.56 21.90
N GLY A 7 -1.14 -11.73 20.76
CA GLY A 7 -2.14 -12.78 20.60
C GLY A 7 -1.48 -14.13 20.34
N GLN A 8 -1.81 -15.16 21.12
CA GLN A 8 -1.34 -16.53 20.87
C GLN A 8 -2.39 -17.57 21.26
N ALA A 9 -2.44 -18.67 20.51
CA ALA A 9 -3.28 -19.82 20.79
C ALA A 9 -2.51 -21.13 20.53
N THR A 10 -2.81 -22.14 21.36
CA THR A 10 -2.30 -23.52 21.24
C THR A 10 -3.06 -24.24 20.14
N ILE A 11 -2.42 -24.43 18.98
CA ILE A 11 -3.03 -25.12 17.83
C ILE A 11 -3.27 -26.60 18.12
N GLN A 12 -2.26 -27.25 18.70
CA GLN A 12 -2.22 -28.66 19.03
C GLN A 12 -1.77 -28.79 20.48
N LYS A 13 -2.59 -29.44 21.29
CA LYS A 13 -2.31 -29.73 22.70
C LYS A 13 -1.45 -30.99 22.76
N LEU A 14 -0.34 -30.94 23.49
CA LEU A 14 0.39 -32.15 23.85
C LEU A 14 -0.36 -32.87 24.98
N PRO A 15 -0.27 -34.21 25.09
CA PRO A 15 -0.81 -34.92 26.24
C PRO A 15 -0.31 -34.29 27.55
N ASP A 16 -1.20 -34.14 28.52
CA ASP A 16 -0.94 -33.62 29.87
C ASP A 16 -0.47 -32.15 29.97
N GLU A 17 -0.33 -31.45 28.85
CA GLU A 17 0.03 -30.03 28.82
C GLU A 17 -1.18 -29.11 28.85
N LYS A 18 -1.05 -27.98 29.56
CA LYS A 18 -2.10 -26.96 29.62
C LYS A 18 -2.10 -26.12 28.36
N VAL A 19 -3.29 -25.68 27.94
CA VAL A 19 -3.43 -24.72 26.84
C VAL A 19 -2.77 -23.39 27.20
N ILE A 20 -1.94 -22.89 26.28
CA ILE A 20 -1.32 -21.57 26.32
C ILE A 20 -2.16 -20.65 25.43
N LEU A 21 -2.85 -19.72 26.07
CA LEU A 21 -3.74 -18.78 25.41
C LEU A 21 -3.46 -17.36 25.90
N ALA A 22 -3.18 -16.46 24.97
CA ALA A 22 -3.26 -15.02 25.19
C ALA A 22 -4.29 -14.43 24.22
N LYS A 23 -5.47 -14.12 24.74
CA LYS A 23 -6.65 -13.70 23.96
C LYS A 23 -6.54 -12.29 23.36
N SER A 24 -5.52 -11.51 23.75
CA SER A 24 -5.47 -10.08 23.48
C SER A 24 -6.75 -9.39 24.02
N SER A 25 -7.43 -8.57 23.22
CA SER A 25 -8.69 -7.91 23.60
C SER A 25 -9.95 -8.73 23.34
N PHE A 26 -9.83 -10.01 22.92
CA PHE A 26 -10.98 -10.84 22.61
C PHE A 26 -11.67 -11.38 23.86
N LYS A 27 -13.00 -11.46 23.80
CA LYS A 27 -13.88 -11.89 24.89
C LYS A 27 -14.77 -13.03 24.39
N PRO A 28 -14.28 -14.28 24.35
CA PRO A 28 -15.15 -15.43 24.11
C PRO A 28 -16.22 -15.53 25.22
N ALA A 29 -17.38 -16.11 24.91
CA ALA A 29 -18.52 -16.15 25.83
C ALA A 29 -18.36 -17.13 27.01
N THR A 30 -17.38 -18.04 26.93
CA THR A 30 -17.09 -19.05 27.95
C THR A 30 -15.90 -18.63 28.80
N GLU A 31 -15.89 -19.03 30.06
CA GLU A 31 -14.76 -18.87 30.98
C GLU A 31 -13.75 -20.03 30.88
N ASP A 32 -14.16 -21.17 30.31
CA ASP A 32 -13.28 -22.33 30.15
C ASP A 32 -12.15 -22.04 29.15
N LYS A 33 -10.90 -22.30 29.55
CA LYS A 33 -9.72 -21.89 28.77
C LYS A 33 -9.53 -22.75 27.51
N ASP A 34 -9.87 -24.03 27.57
CA ASP A 34 -9.78 -24.93 26.43
C ASP A 34 -10.84 -24.52 25.38
N GLU A 35 -12.08 -24.27 25.81
CA GLU A 35 -13.15 -23.77 24.93
C GLU A 35 -12.84 -22.37 24.35
N GLN A 36 -12.25 -21.47 25.14
CA GLN A 36 -11.78 -20.16 24.66
C GLN A 36 -10.71 -20.31 23.57
N ASN A 37 -9.78 -21.25 23.71
CA ASN A 37 -8.74 -21.51 22.73
C ASN A 37 -9.32 -22.08 21.44
N GLU A 38 -10.25 -23.03 21.55
CA GLU A 38 -10.98 -23.57 20.40
C GLU A 38 -11.78 -22.50 19.67
N TRP A 39 -12.47 -21.62 20.41
CA TRP A 39 -13.18 -20.48 19.83
C TRP A 39 -12.22 -19.58 19.04
N ILE A 40 -11.08 -19.21 19.64
CA ILE A 40 -10.07 -18.36 18.98
C ILE A 40 -9.54 -19.00 17.69
N ILE A 41 -9.27 -20.31 17.69
CA ILE A 41 -8.76 -21.01 16.51
C ILE A 41 -9.82 -21.03 15.41
N ARG A 42 -11.07 -21.35 15.75
CA ARG A 42 -12.19 -21.30 14.80
C ARG A 42 -12.39 -19.90 14.23
N GLU A 43 -12.38 -18.88 15.09
CA GLU A 43 -12.50 -17.48 14.64
C GLU A 43 -11.36 -17.06 13.72
N PHE A 44 -10.12 -17.52 13.99
CA PHE A 44 -9.01 -17.31 13.09
C PHE A 44 -9.26 -18.02 11.76
N GLU A 45 -9.57 -19.31 11.77
CA GLU A 45 -9.77 -20.12 10.58
C GLU A 45 -10.92 -19.63 9.68
N ASP A 46 -11.98 -19.09 10.28
CA ASP A 46 -13.19 -18.61 9.59
C ASP A 46 -13.23 -17.08 9.47
N ARG A 47 -12.09 -16.40 9.69
CA ARG A 47 -12.03 -14.94 9.57
C ARG A 47 -12.30 -14.49 8.13
N PHE A 48 -12.99 -13.39 7.97
CA PHE A 48 -13.18 -12.68 6.70
C PHE A 48 -13.16 -11.17 6.96
N PHE A 49 -13.00 -10.37 5.92
CA PHE A 49 -12.92 -8.92 6.09
C PHE A 49 -14.23 -8.37 6.66
N GLY A 50 -14.15 -7.59 7.74
CA GLY A 50 -15.33 -7.04 8.39
C GLY A 50 -16.05 -7.98 9.35
N LYS A 51 -15.59 -9.23 9.53
CA LYS A 51 -16.16 -10.15 10.54
C LYS A 51 -16.21 -9.46 11.91
N SER A 52 -17.35 -9.60 12.59
CA SER A 52 -17.56 -9.06 13.93
C SER A 52 -18.19 -10.12 14.83
N TYR A 53 -18.09 -9.92 16.14
CA TYR A 53 -18.68 -10.80 17.13
C TYR A 53 -19.31 -9.98 18.25
N ALA A 54 -20.37 -10.52 18.84
CA ALA A 54 -21.09 -9.90 19.94
C ALA A 54 -20.24 -9.97 21.22
N VAL A 55 -20.18 -8.88 21.98
CA VAL A 55 -19.49 -8.82 23.27
C VAL A 55 -20.28 -7.99 24.27
N PRO A 56 -20.30 -8.40 25.55
CA PRO A 56 -20.74 -7.52 26.62
C PRO A 56 -19.84 -6.28 26.67
N THR A 57 -20.48 -5.12 26.54
CA THR A 57 -19.89 -3.79 26.69
C THR A 57 -20.67 -3.03 27.73
N PHE A 58 -20.01 -2.12 28.44
CA PHE A 58 -20.73 -1.19 29.28
C PHE A 58 -21.38 -0.09 28.43
N VAL A 59 -22.52 0.40 28.89
CA VAL A 59 -23.10 1.64 28.34
C VAL A 59 -22.13 2.81 28.46
N GLY A 60 -22.20 3.71 27.47
CA GLY A 60 -21.38 4.91 27.48
C GLY A 60 -21.90 5.94 28.49
N VAL A 61 -21.01 6.77 29.01
CA VAL A 61 -21.34 7.86 29.96
C VAL A 61 -22.47 8.74 29.44
N ARG A 62 -22.51 9.01 28.14
CA ARG A 62 -23.59 9.80 27.52
C ARG A 62 -24.96 9.13 27.66
N GLU A 63 -25.05 7.83 27.39
CA GLU A 63 -26.29 7.05 27.50
C GLU A 63 -26.74 6.96 28.96
N MET A 64 -25.79 6.81 29.90
CA MET A 64 -26.09 6.86 31.34
C MET A 64 -26.71 8.20 31.78
N VAL A 65 -26.17 9.33 31.29
CA VAL A 65 -26.69 10.67 31.60
C VAL A 65 -28.05 10.91 30.95
N GLU A 66 -28.22 10.52 29.69
CA GLU A 66 -29.48 10.73 28.94
C GLU A 66 -30.64 9.87 29.49
N LEU A 67 -30.36 8.69 30.03
CA LEU A 67 -31.36 7.76 30.56
C LEU A 67 -31.48 7.81 32.08
N GLU A 68 -30.72 8.67 32.76
CA GLU A 68 -30.59 8.69 34.23
C GLU A 68 -30.33 7.29 34.81
N ALA A 69 -29.51 6.51 34.10
CA ALA A 69 -29.26 5.12 34.39
C ALA A 69 -27.84 4.90 34.95
N ASP A 70 -27.71 3.93 35.85
CA ASP A 70 -26.42 3.43 36.32
C ASP A 70 -25.68 2.64 35.24
N LEU A 71 -24.45 2.23 35.53
CA LEU A 71 -23.65 1.40 34.63
C LEU A 71 -24.30 0.02 34.48
N TYR A 72 -24.80 -0.30 33.29
CA TYR A 72 -25.30 -1.63 32.95
C TYR A 72 -24.62 -2.20 31.69
N ASP A 73 -24.71 -3.53 31.57
CA ASP A 73 -24.20 -4.24 30.40
C ASP A 73 -25.14 -4.10 29.20
N LYS A 74 -24.55 -3.79 28.05
CA LYS A 74 -25.20 -3.75 26.75
C LYS A 74 -24.44 -4.65 25.79
N MET A 75 -25.18 -5.40 24.98
CA MET A 75 -24.55 -6.22 23.96
C MET A 75 -24.10 -5.34 22.78
N GLY A 76 -22.80 -5.29 22.55
CA GLY A 76 -22.18 -4.57 21.44
C GLY A 76 -21.54 -5.51 20.44
N TYR A 77 -21.11 -5.00 19.28
CA TYR A 77 -20.36 -5.77 18.30
C TYR A 77 -18.95 -5.23 18.18
N LYS A 78 -17.95 -6.13 18.19
CA LYS A 78 -16.54 -5.79 17.94
C LYS A 78 -16.05 -6.44 16.67
N LYS A 79 -15.32 -5.68 15.85
CA LYS A 79 -14.63 -6.23 14.66
C LYS A 79 -13.57 -7.24 15.12
N LEU A 80 -13.63 -8.44 14.56
CA LEU A 80 -12.63 -9.48 14.73
C LEU A 80 -11.43 -9.16 13.82
N SER A 81 -10.41 -8.49 14.35
CA SER A 81 -9.18 -8.24 13.61
C SER A 81 -8.04 -9.09 14.17
N MET A 82 -7.78 -10.19 13.46
CA MET A 82 -6.70 -11.14 13.73
C MET A 82 -5.59 -11.04 12.68
N ASP A 83 -5.47 -9.89 12.02
CA ASP A 83 -4.47 -9.64 11.00
C ASP A 83 -3.05 -9.57 11.59
N TYR A 84 -2.08 -9.79 10.72
CA TYR A 84 -0.68 -9.56 11.02
C TYR A 84 -0.43 -8.08 11.38
N ASP A 85 0.34 -7.81 12.44
CA ASP A 85 0.54 -6.45 12.99
C ASP A 85 1.58 -5.61 12.23
N TRP A 86 2.20 -6.19 11.20
CA TRP A 86 3.24 -5.56 10.39
C TRP A 86 4.43 -4.98 11.16
N LYS A 87 4.58 -5.24 12.47
CA LYS A 87 5.69 -4.75 13.30
C LYS A 87 7.06 -5.26 12.85
N ARG A 88 7.07 -6.37 12.13
CA ARG A 88 8.24 -6.94 11.46
C ARG A 88 7.91 -7.15 9.99
N ASP A 89 8.94 -7.07 9.15
CA ASP A 89 8.81 -7.34 7.72
C ASP A 89 8.59 -8.84 7.49
N VAL A 90 7.82 -9.17 6.47
CA VAL A 90 7.61 -10.57 6.07
C VAL A 90 8.84 -11.01 5.29
N ASP A 91 9.42 -12.15 5.67
CA ASP A 91 10.44 -12.75 4.85
C ASP A 91 9.78 -13.53 3.69
N LEU A 92 9.71 -12.88 2.52
CA LEU A 92 9.09 -13.43 1.33
C LEU A 92 9.75 -14.72 0.81
N GLU A 93 11.00 -15.00 1.19
CA GLU A 93 11.70 -16.23 0.80
C GLU A 93 11.18 -17.45 1.57
N THR A 94 10.71 -17.24 2.79
CA THR A 94 10.14 -18.28 3.66
C THR A 94 8.63 -18.48 3.47
N LEU A 95 8.02 -17.72 2.56
CA LEU A 95 6.58 -17.66 2.37
C LEU A 95 6.04 -18.97 1.78
N THR A 96 5.23 -19.67 2.55
CA THR A 96 4.64 -20.97 2.19
C THR A 96 3.29 -21.16 2.87
N THR A 97 2.67 -22.34 2.74
CA THR A 97 1.55 -22.78 3.57
C THR A 97 2.04 -23.77 4.62
N ARG A 98 1.39 -23.77 5.79
CA ARG A 98 1.50 -24.84 6.78
C ARG A 98 0.11 -25.37 7.10
N LYS A 99 0.02 -26.69 7.19
CA LYS A 99 -1.19 -27.36 7.66
C LYS A 99 -1.36 -27.10 9.16
N VAL A 100 -2.50 -26.53 9.51
CA VAL A 100 -2.95 -26.27 10.86
C VAL A 100 -4.29 -26.99 11.00
N ARG A 101 -4.29 -28.10 11.74
CA ARG A 101 -5.43 -29.02 11.82
C ARG A 101 -5.89 -29.45 10.42
N ASN A 102 -7.08 -29.02 10.00
CA ASN A 102 -7.69 -29.37 8.72
C ASN A 102 -7.61 -28.24 7.68
N LYS A 103 -6.92 -27.12 7.97
CA LYS A 103 -6.77 -26.00 7.04
C LYS A 103 -5.31 -25.75 6.71
N GLU A 104 -5.04 -25.33 5.48
CA GLU A 104 -3.76 -24.74 5.11
C GLU A 104 -3.78 -23.24 5.36
N LEU A 105 -2.82 -22.76 6.13
CA LEU A 105 -2.70 -21.35 6.48
C LEU A 105 -1.36 -20.82 5.97
N VAL A 106 -1.36 -19.56 5.54
CA VAL A 106 -0.11 -18.86 5.19
C VAL A 106 0.86 -18.87 6.36
N TYR A 107 2.12 -19.17 6.05
CA TYR A 107 3.24 -19.18 6.96
C TYR A 107 4.41 -18.43 6.35
N PHE A 108 5.11 -17.67 7.19
CA PHE A 108 6.33 -16.97 6.84
C PHE A 108 7.10 -16.67 8.12
N GLU A 109 8.41 -16.57 8.01
CA GLU A 109 9.27 -15.96 9.00
C GLU A 109 9.28 -14.43 8.85
N THR A 110 9.89 -13.75 9.81
CA THR A 110 9.86 -12.29 9.86
C THR A 110 11.24 -11.70 10.15
N LYS A 111 11.59 -10.64 9.43
CA LYS A 111 12.85 -9.91 9.60
C LYS A 111 12.57 -8.51 10.17
N PRO A 112 13.55 -7.88 10.86
CA PRO A 112 13.37 -6.50 11.31
C PRO A 112 13.20 -5.57 10.09
N TRP A 113 12.40 -4.53 10.24
CA TRP A 113 12.38 -3.43 9.26
C TRP A 113 13.74 -2.73 9.25
N VAL A 114 14.23 -2.35 8.07
CA VAL A 114 15.49 -1.60 7.94
C VAL A 114 15.31 -0.19 8.46
N LYS A 115 14.14 0.43 8.21
CA LYS A 115 13.79 1.78 8.65
C LYS A 115 12.43 1.81 9.35
N VAL A 116 12.32 2.60 10.43
CA VAL A 116 11.05 2.81 11.17
C VAL A 116 9.96 3.41 10.27
N GLN A 117 10.33 4.18 9.26
CA GLN A 117 9.39 4.76 8.30
C GLN A 117 8.71 3.66 7.46
N GLU A 118 9.43 2.60 7.08
CA GLU A 118 8.88 1.49 6.28
C GLU A 118 7.75 0.78 7.04
N TYR A 119 7.97 0.50 8.33
CA TYR A 119 6.93 -0.02 9.22
C TYR A 119 5.62 0.80 9.13
N SER A 120 5.75 2.13 9.26
CA SER A 120 4.59 3.02 9.26
C SER A 120 3.84 2.96 7.92
N TYR A 121 4.57 2.98 6.81
CA TYR A 121 3.96 2.91 5.48
C TYR A 121 3.26 1.59 5.22
N VAL A 122 3.88 0.45 5.56
CA VAL A 122 3.30 -0.88 5.36
C VAL A 122 2.02 -1.00 6.17
N LYS A 123 2.09 -0.68 7.46
CA LYS A 123 0.94 -0.79 8.35
C LYS A 123 -0.24 0.09 7.90
N ASP A 124 0.04 1.32 7.48
CA ASP A 124 -1.02 2.24 7.04
C ASP A 124 -1.59 1.84 5.68
N TYR A 125 -0.73 1.37 4.75
CA TYR A 125 -1.17 0.91 3.44
C TYR A 125 -1.99 -0.38 3.52
N TRP A 126 -1.65 -1.31 4.42
CA TRP A 126 -2.43 -2.53 4.65
C TRP A 126 -3.90 -2.24 4.95
N LYS A 127 -4.21 -1.21 5.75
CA LYS A 127 -5.60 -0.84 6.05
C LYS A 127 -6.38 -0.51 4.78
N VAL A 128 -5.79 0.32 3.92
CA VAL A 128 -6.37 0.73 2.63
C VAL A 128 -6.51 -0.46 1.69
N TYR A 129 -5.48 -1.30 1.61
CA TYR A 129 -5.46 -2.48 0.75
C TYR A 129 -6.51 -3.50 1.17
N ALA A 130 -6.55 -3.86 2.46
CA ALA A 130 -7.49 -4.84 2.99
C ALA A 130 -8.94 -4.40 2.81
N GLU A 131 -9.23 -3.11 2.98
CA GLU A 131 -10.55 -2.52 2.73
C GLU A 131 -10.92 -2.50 1.25
N LYS A 132 -9.99 -2.11 0.38
CA LYS A 132 -10.22 -2.08 -1.07
C LYS A 132 -10.52 -3.46 -1.67
N HIS A 133 -9.93 -4.51 -1.11
CA HIS A 133 -9.99 -5.88 -1.65
C HIS A 133 -10.84 -6.84 -0.81
N ASP A 134 -11.51 -6.34 0.24
CA ASP A 134 -12.24 -7.15 1.23
C ASP A 134 -11.43 -8.37 1.73
N LEU A 135 -10.14 -8.14 2.00
CA LEU A 135 -9.16 -9.21 2.14
C LEU A 135 -8.67 -9.38 3.59
N VAL A 136 -8.44 -10.65 3.97
CA VAL A 136 -7.65 -11.05 5.13
C VAL A 136 -6.56 -12.01 4.65
N LEU A 137 -5.32 -11.88 5.16
CA LEU A 137 -4.21 -12.75 4.75
C LEU A 137 -4.50 -14.21 5.11
N LYS A 138 -4.72 -15.06 4.11
CA LYS A 138 -4.92 -16.52 4.27
C LYS A 138 -3.92 -17.34 3.47
N THR A 139 -3.49 -16.84 2.31
CA THR A 139 -2.64 -17.54 1.35
C THR A 139 -1.32 -16.80 1.10
N PRO A 140 -0.28 -17.50 0.61
CA PRO A 140 0.93 -16.87 0.09
C PRO A 140 0.66 -15.82 -0.99
N GLN A 141 -0.34 -16.06 -1.84
CA GLN A 141 -0.73 -15.17 -2.92
C GLN A 141 -1.27 -13.84 -2.36
N ASP A 142 -2.03 -13.86 -1.27
CA ASP A 142 -2.52 -12.64 -0.61
C ASP A 142 -1.35 -11.74 -0.17
N VAL A 143 -0.32 -12.37 0.42
CA VAL A 143 0.89 -11.67 0.86
C VAL A 143 1.64 -11.11 -0.34
N LYS A 144 1.88 -11.92 -1.39
CA LYS A 144 2.58 -11.47 -2.60
C LYS A 144 1.84 -10.35 -3.31
N ALA A 145 0.51 -10.45 -3.45
CA ALA A 145 -0.32 -9.43 -4.08
C ALA A 145 -0.26 -8.11 -3.29
N TYR A 146 -0.33 -8.19 -1.96
CA TYR A 146 -0.15 -7.03 -1.10
C TYR A 146 1.23 -6.38 -1.30
N TYR A 147 2.33 -7.15 -1.21
CA TYR A 147 3.68 -6.61 -1.38
C TYR A 147 3.93 -6.06 -2.79
N TYR A 148 3.33 -6.68 -3.81
CA TYR A 148 3.36 -6.16 -5.18
C TYR A 148 2.69 -4.78 -5.25
N GLU A 149 1.44 -4.64 -4.80
CA GLU A 149 0.72 -3.36 -4.84
C GLU A 149 1.36 -2.31 -3.92
N TYR A 150 1.84 -2.72 -2.75
CA TYR A 150 2.59 -1.89 -1.81
C TYR A 150 3.89 -1.37 -2.43
N SER A 151 4.66 -2.23 -3.10
CA SER A 151 5.91 -1.82 -3.77
C SER A 151 5.63 -0.81 -4.88
N GLU A 152 4.56 -1.00 -5.66
CA GLU A 152 4.11 -0.03 -6.66
C GLU A 152 3.62 1.28 -6.04
N HIS A 153 3.00 1.21 -4.86
CA HIS A 153 2.55 2.37 -4.10
C HIS A 153 3.74 3.19 -3.54
N ILE A 154 4.74 2.54 -2.92
CA ILE A 154 5.93 3.20 -2.37
C ILE A 154 6.88 3.73 -3.46
N ARG A 155 7.02 3.02 -4.57
CA ARG A 155 7.80 3.47 -5.74
C ARG A 155 7.21 4.73 -6.37
N ASN A 156 6.03 5.17 -5.93
CA ASN A 156 5.34 6.37 -6.38
C ASN A 156 4.82 7.23 -5.20
N PRO A 157 5.72 7.82 -4.37
CA PRO A 157 5.37 8.45 -3.09
C PRO A 157 4.60 9.78 -3.20
N LYS A 158 4.17 10.19 -4.40
CA LYS A 158 3.29 11.36 -4.61
C LYS A 158 1.81 11.08 -4.34
N ARG A 159 1.47 9.97 -3.67
CA ARG A 159 0.10 9.51 -3.42
C ARG A 159 -0.40 9.74 -1.99
N ARG A 160 0.02 10.81 -1.32
CA ARG A 160 -0.84 11.41 -0.28
C ARG A 160 -1.95 12.19 -1.00
N GLY A 161 -3.16 11.62 -1.05
CA GLY A 161 -4.38 12.36 -1.40
C GLY A 161 -4.68 12.59 -2.88
N ILE A 162 -4.25 11.72 -3.81
CA ILE A 162 -4.63 11.85 -5.23
C ILE A 162 -5.31 10.57 -5.71
N ASN A 163 -6.64 10.63 -5.83
CA ASN A 163 -7.41 9.72 -6.67
C ASN A 163 -6.78 9.71 -8.07
N ARG A 164 -6.35 8.54 -8.55
CA ARG A 164 -6.03 8.37 -9.98
C ARG A 164 -6.94 7.31 -10.58
N SER A 165 -7.63 7.74 -11.63
CA SER A 165 -8.33 6.92 -12.61
C SER A 165 -7.37 5.93 -13.28
N SER A 166 -7.89 4.76 -13.64
CA SER A 166 -7.22 3.54 -14.09
C SER A 166 -6.51 3.60 -15.45
N LYS A 167 -6.42 4.76 -16.12
CA LYS A 167 -5.90 4.87 -17.49
C LYS A 167 -4.58 5.67 -17.57
N ASN A 168 -3.51 4.97 -17.99
CA ASN A 168 -2.25 5.48 -18.56
C ASN A 168 -1.35 6.40 -17.70
N THR A 169 -0.87 5.89 -16.56
CA THR A 169 -0.07 6.61 -15.56
C THR A 169 1.31 7.08 -16.04
N THR A 170 2.07 6.26 -16.78
CA THR A 170 3.45 6.57 -17.20
C THR A 170 3.53 7.76 -18.17
N LEU A 171 2.59 7.84 -19.13
CA LEU A 171 2.55 8.94 -20.10
C LEU A 171 2.23 10.27 -19.41
N VAL A 172 1.31 10.26 -18.45
CA VAL A 172 0.97 11.43 -17.64
C VAL A 172 2.17 11.88 -16.80
N ASP A 173 2.90 10.94 -16.20
CA ASP A 173 4.08 11.25 -15.41
C ASP A 173 5.24 11.77 -16.29
N PHE A 174 5.42 11.23 -17.51
CA PHE A 174 6.38 11.76 -18.50
C PHE A 174 6.06 13.19 -18.91
N LYS A 175 4.80 13.48 -19.30
CA LYS A 175 4.37 14.86 -19.65
C LYS A 175 4.65 15.85 -18.54
N LYS A 176 4.33 15.48 -17.29
CA LYS A 176 4.59 16.33 -16.11
C LYS A 176 6.06 16.54 -15.84
N TRP A 177 6.88 15.49 -15.98
CA TRP A 177 8.32 15.59 -15.79
C TRP A 177 8.97 16.44 -16.88
N PHE A 178 8.68 16.15 -18.15
CA PHE A 178 9.25 16.85 -19.29
C PHE A 178 8.83 18.33 -19.32
N ALA A 179 7.57 18.65 -19.05
CA ALA A 179 7.09 20.04 -18.97
C ALA A 179 7.91 20.87 -17.97
N LYS A 180 8.23 20.27 -16.81
CA LYS A 180 9.04 20.94 -15.79
C LYS A 180 10.49 21.06 -16.22
N ALA A 181 11.07 19.99 -16.76
CA ALA A 181 12.46 19.99 -17.24
C ALA A 181 12.66 21.07 -18.31
N TYR A 182 11.70 21.19 -19.24
CA TYR A 182 11.72 22.16 -20.32
C TYR A 182 11.61 23.60 -19.81
N LYS A 183 10.71 23.87 -18.85
CA LYS A 183 10.57 25.19 -18.22
C LYS A 183 11.80 25.62 -17.42
N HIS A 184 12.49 24.67 -16.80
CA HIS A 184 13.68 24.93 -16.01
C HIS A 184 14.98 24.85 -16.82
N HIS A 185 14.90 24.62 -18.14
CA HIS A 185 16.06 24.43 -19.01
C HIS A 185 17.04 23.39 -18.46
N ALA A 186 16.48 22.37 -17.82
CA ALA A 186 17.22 21.38 -17.07
C ALA A 186 17.58 20.18 -17.93
N TYR A 187 18.61 19.43 -17.51
CA TYR A 187 19.10 18.25 -18.22
C TYR A 187 19.43 18.57 -19.69
N GLY A 188 19.94 19.77 -19.96
CA GLY A 188 20.31 20.21 -21.31
C GLY A 188 19.15 20.47 -22.26
N LEU A 189 17.93 20.70 -21.75
CA LEU A 189 16.83 21.23 -22.56
C LEU A 189 17.03 22.74 -22.83
N PRO A 190 16.59 23.24 -24.01
CA PRO A 190 16.93 24.58 -24.48
C PRO A 190 16.27 25.69 -23.64
N ASN A 191 16.97 26.80 -23.49
CA ASN A 191 16.43 28.09 -23.05
C ASN A 191 15.89 28.91 -24.25
N PRO A 192 15.15 30.01 -24.03
CA PRO A 192 14.59 30.80 -25.13
C PRO A 192 15.63 31.35 -26.12
N ASP A 193 16.90 31.48 -25.69
CA ASP A 193 17.99 31.99 -26.52
C ASP A 193 18.64 30.90 -27.39
N SER A 194 18.30 29.63 -27.18
CA SER A 194 18.84 28.50 -27.95
C SER A 194 18.13 28.38 -29.30
N PRO A 195 18.86 28.12 -30.40
CA PRO A 195 18.25 27.91 -31.73
C PRO A 195 17.37 26.66 -31.81
N HIS A 196 17.51 25.74 -30.84
CA HIS A 196 16.68 24.55 -30.71
C HIS A 196 15.44 24.75 -29.83
N TYR A 197 15.20 25.97 -29.32
CA TYR A 197 14.01 26.25 -28.52
C TYR A 197 12.74 26.17 -29.37
N LEU A 198 11.67 25.64 -28.76
CA LEU A 198 10.33 25.56 -29.33
C LEU A 198 9.39 26.29 -28.38
N SER A 199 8.53 27.14 -28.91
CA SER A 199 7.43 27.71 -28.13
C SER A 199 6.52 26.59 -27.60
N TYR A 200 5.71 26.88 -26.58
CA TYR A 200 4.84 25.84 -25.99
C TYR A 200 3.85 25.23 -26.98
N ARG A 201 3.43 25.99 -28.01
CA ARG A 201 2.56 25.48 -29.07
C ARG A 201 3.33 24.58 -30.03
N GLU A 202 4.51 25.00 -30.47
CA GLU A 202 5.37 24.20 -31.35
C GLU A 202 5.81 22.90 -30.68
N LEU A 203 6.16 22.98 -29.39
CA LEU A 203 6.50 21.81 -28.59
C LEU A 203 5.31 20.85 -28.43
N ASP A 204 4.09 21.36 -28.24
CA ASP A 204 2.89 20.52 -28.18
C ASP A 204 2.62 19.80 -29.51
N SER A 205 2.73 20.51 -30.63
CA SER A 205 2.61 19.93 -31.97
C SER A 205 3.69 18.88 -32.25
N PHE A 206 4.95 19.18 -31.91
CA PHE A 206 6.07 18.23 -32.05
C PHE A 206 5.84 16.96 -31.23
N MET A 207 5.48 17.12 -29.95
CA MET A 207 5.23 15.98 -29.05
C MET A 207 4.01 15.16 -29.46
N ALA A 208 2.97 15.79 -30.01
CA ALA A 208 1.82 15.08 -30.56
C ALA A 208 2.22 14.17 -31.73
N GLY A 209 3.14 14.62 -32.60
CA GLY A 209 3.75 13.80 -33.66
C GLY A 209 4.50 12.57 -33.14
N LEU A 210 5.01 12.62 -31.91
CA LEU A 210 5.68 11.50 -31.24
C LEU A 210 4.72 10.59 -30.44
N GLY A 211 3.39 10.80 -30.56
CA GLY A 211 2.39 10.06 -29.80
C GLY A 211 2.17 10.58 -28.36
N VAL A 212 2.66 11.78 -28.03
CA VAL A 212 2.54 12.43 -26.72
C VAL A 212 1.66 13.68 -26.82
N SER A 213 0.36 13.50 -27.00
CA SER A 213 -0.62 14.60 -27.18
C SER A 213 -0.96 15.36 -25.89
N GLY A 214 -1.39 16.63 -25.99
CA GLY A 214 -1.88 17.39 -24.82
C GLY A 214 -0.78 17.82 -23.85
N MET A 215 0.40 18.10 -24.39
CA MET A 215 1.55 18.64 -23.68
C MET A 215 1.33 20.10 -23.26
N LEU A 216 0.58 20.88 -24.04
CA LEU A 216 0.26 22.29 -23.74
C LEU A 216 -0.38 22.46 -22.35
N ASN A 217 -1.28 21.54 -21.99
CA ASN A 217 -1.90 21.52 -20.66
C ASN A 217 -0.89 21.19 -19.55
N ALA A 218 0.12 20.36 -19.81
CA ALA A 218 1.17 20.09 -18.83
C ALA A 218 2.11 21.29 -18.67
N LEU A 219 2.42 21.97 -19.78
CA LEU A 219 3.23 23.19 -19.79
C LEU A 219 2.52 24.34 -19.07
N SER A 220 1.23 24.56 -19.26
CA SER A 220 0.51 25.67 -18.60
C SER A 220 0.33 25.48 -17.09
N ASN A 221 0.07 24.24 -16.64
CA ASN A 221 -0.36 23.96 -15.26
C ASN A 221 0.77 23.86 -14.21
N HIS A 222 2.03 23.82 -14.61
CA HIS A 222 3.14 23.75 -13.66
C HIS A 222 3.60 25.15 -13.24
N ARG A 223 3.13 25.58 -12.06
CA ARG A 223 3.68 26.71 -11.27
C ARG A 223 5.13 26.40 -10.88
N ASN A 224 5.97 27.43 -10.80
CA ASN A 224 7.39 27.45 -10.38
C ASN A 224 7.60 26.83 -8.98
N LYS A 225 7.43 25.51 -8.84
CA LYS A 225 7.80 24.73 -7.66
C LYS A 225 9.04 23.91 -8.02
N GLY A 226 9.93 23.73 -7.05
CA GLY A 226 11.21 23.04 -7.18
C GLY A 226 11.19 21.76 -8.04
N PHE A 227 12.29 21.56 -8.76
CA PHE A 227 12.49 20.55 -9.77
C PHE A 227 13.60 19.59 -9.33
N ASP A 228 13.24 18.51 -8.63
CA ASP A 228 14.27 17.81 -7.84
C ASP A 228 14.51 16.32 -8.13
N LYS A 229 13.94 15.70 -9.18
CA LYS A 229 14.18 14.25 -9.38
C LYS A 229 14.45 13.85 -10.84
N PRO A 230 15.71 13.52 -11.22
CA PRO A 230 16.00 12.75 -12.42
C PRO A 230 15.55 11.28 -12.24
N ASN A 231 15.55 10.52 -13.33
CA ASN A 231 15.37 9.06 -13.36
C ASN A 231 14.03 8.62 -12.75
N VAL A 232 12.92 9.25 -13.13
CA VAL A 232 11.60 8.97 -12.52
C VAL A 232 10.62 8.29 -13.46
N ILE A 233 10.89 8.25 -14.76
CA ILE A 233 9.97 7.72 -15.76
C ILE A 233 10.23 6.22 -15.97
N TYR A 234 9.16 5.42 -15.97
CA TYR A 234 9.27 4.00 -16.30
C TYR A 234 9.52 3.83 -17.80
N ARG A 235 10.37 2.88 -18.15
CA ARG A 235 10.65 2.54 -19.55
C ARG A 235 9.40 1.95 -20.20
N LYS A 236 9.07 2.48 -21.36
CA LYS A 236 8.08 1.95 -22.29
C LYS A 236 8.62 2.16 -23.69
N GLU A 237 8.51 1.15 -24.55
CA GLU A 237 9.11 1.17 -25.88
C GLU A 237 8.74 2.44 -26.69
N PHE A 238 7.46 2.86 -26.64
CA PHE A 238 7.03 4.07 -27.33
C PHE A 238 7.64 5.35 -26.75
N LEU A 239 7.89 5.42 -25.44
CA LEU A 239 8.55 6.57 -24.81
C LEU A 239 10.04 6.58 -25.09
N GLU A 240 10.69 5.43 -25.19
CA GLU A 240 12.10 5.34 -25.56
C GLU A 240 12.31 5.86 -27.00
N LYS A 241 11.42 5.49 -27.93
CA LYS A 241 11.38 6.06 -29.29
C LYS A 241 11.16 7.57 -29.27
N ALA A 242 10.19 8.06 -28.49
CA ALA A 242 9.94 9.50 -28.37
C ALA A 242 11.14 10.26 -27.76
N VAL A 243 11.80 9.70 -26.75
CA VAL A 243 12.99 10.30 -26.11
C VAL A 243 14.20 10.30 -27.05
N ALA A 244 14.36 9.27 -27.88
CA ALA A 244 15.40 9.25 -28.91
C ALA A 244 15.17 10.36 -29.94
N GLU A 245 13.93 10.61 -30.35
CA GLU A 245 13.62 11.71 -31.28
C GLU A 245 13.77 13.08 -30.63
N LEU A 246 13.41 13.21 -29.34
CA LEU A 246 13.66 14.42 -28.56
C LEU A 246 15.16 14.74 -28.44
N LYS A 247 16.03 13.72 -28.37
CA LYS A 247 17.49 13.92 -28.36
C LYS A 247 18.01 14.46 -29.70
N LYS A 248 17.38 14.11 -30.82
CA LYS A 248 17.72 14.69 -32.13
C LYS A 248 17.30 16.15 -32.20
N GLN A 249 16.10 16.48 -31.72
CA GLN A 249 15.59 17.86 -31.69
C GLN A 249 16.36 18.73 -30.69
N PHE A 250 16.76 18.17 -29.55
CA PHE A 250 17.49 18.83 -28.48
C PHE A 250 18.83 18.12 -28.24
N PRO A 251 19.88 18.43 -29.03
CA PRO A 251 21.16 17.71 -28.98
C PRO A 251 21.81 17.66 -27.59
N SER A 252 21.63 18.70 -26.78
CA SER A 252 22.12 18.79 -25.40
C SER A 252 21.31 18.01 -24.37
N PHE A 253 20.13 17.47 -24.73
CA PHE A 253 19.22 16.81 -23.78
C PHE A 253 19.84 15.53 -23.20
N ASP A 254 20.03 15.47 -21.88
CA ASP A 254 20.58 14.31 -21.19
C ASP A 254 19.47 13.26 -20.96
N THR A 255 19.38 12.31 -21.89
CA THR A 255 18.37 11.23 -21.86
C THR A 255 18.62 10.24 -20.72
N SER A 256 19.83 10.21 -20.13
CA SER A 256 20.12 9.38 -18.96
C SER A 256 19.30 9.81 -17.74
N LYS A 257 18.82 11.06 -17.72
CA LYS A 257 18.03 11.64 -16.62
C LYS A 257 16.54 11.35 -16.71
N VAL A 258 16.08 10.68 -17.76
CA VAL A 258 14.65 10.46 -18.02
C VAL A 258 14.15 9.21 -17.31
N PHE A 259 14.77 8.07 -17.62
CA PHE A 259 14.27 6.75 -17.21
C PHE A 259 14.87 6.29 -15.89
N ARG A 260 14.11 5.51 -15.12
CA ARG A 260 14.62 4.81 -13.94
C ARG A 260 15.71 3.80 -14.34
N GLU A 261 16.73 3.68 -13.50
CA GLU A 261 17.63 2.52 -13.54
C GLU A 261 16.82 1.27 -13.16
N SER A 262 16.99 0.21 -13.94
CA SER A 262 16.28 -1.06 -13.81
C SER A 262 16.73 -1.85 -12.59
#